data_AF-A0A529KA26-F1
#
_entry.id   AF-A0A529KA26-F1
#
_cell.length_a   1.000
_cell.length_b   1.000
_cell.length_c   1.000
_cell.angle_alpha   90.00
_cell.angle_beta   90.00
_cell.angle_gamma   90.00
#
_symmetry.space_group_name_H-M   'P 1'
#
loop_
_entity.id
_entity.type
_entity.pdbx_description
1 polymer ?
#
loop_
_entity_poly.entity_id
_entity_poly.type
_entity_poly.pdbx_seq_one_letter_code
_entity_poly.pdbx_strand_id
1 'polypeptide(L)'
;MLLEKLVAEKLEAAAGTVRAEGWKWVECRTSMPEGLHSMERHYPEDVNLSEEDQAVLDAAQAEYDELAELIESGAADDEAEAKLEEVEKRIDALTARTEAYGPEALANGGAFIMLDYYGRLSIERGFVKPDDAEVKDEDEADESLPSVAGGEAKLAIPTVTHSAALIEDLTAHKTAALRIELANNADVALVAVVHAMLLQVAYPYNSEQSALQLSITHERLNP
;
A
#
# COMPACT_ATOMS: atom_id res chain seq x y z
N MET A 1 22.42 -17.64 -12.08
CA MET A 1 23.38 -18.04 -11.03
C MET A 1 22.73 -18.97 -10.01
N LEU A 2 23.48 -19.70 -9.16
CA LEU A 2 22.93 -20.61 -8.14
C LEU A 2 21.92 -19.92 -7.19
N LEU A 3 22.17 -18.66 -6.86
CA LEU A 3 21.29 -17.84 -6.03
C LEU A 3 19.88 -17.67 -6.64
N GLU A 4 19.78 -17.40 -7.95
CA GLU A 4 18.49 -17.25 -8.63
C GLU A 4 17.68 -18.55 -8.60
N LYS A 5 18.35 -19.71 -8.64
CA LYS A 5 17.68 -21.01 -8.51
C LYS A 5 17.12 -21.22 -7.11
N LEU A 6 17.90 -20.93 -6.07
CA LEU A 6 17.46 -21.04 -4.68
C LEU A 6 16.30 -20.08 -4.37
N VAL A 7 16.35 -18.86 -4.90
CA VAL A 7 15.25 -17.89 -4.77
C VAL A 7 14.00 -18.42 -5.46
N ALA A 8 14.12 -18.89 -6.70
CA ALA A 8 12.99 -19.48 -7.42
C ALA A 8 12.38 -20.68 -6.67
N GLU A 9 13.20 -21.60 -6.17
CA GLU A 9 12.75 -22.76 -5.39
C GLU A 9 12.02 -22.34 -4.10
N LYS A 10 12.52 -21.32 -3.38
CA LYS A 10 11.89 -20.82 -2.16
C LYS A 10 10.55 -20.13 -2.45
N LEU A 11 10.49 -19.31 -3.50
CA LEU A 11 9.24 -18.68 -3.93
C LEU A 11 8.23 -19.74 -4.39
N GLU A 12 8.68 -20.77 -5.11
CA GLU A 12 7.82 -21.84 -5.61
C GLU A 12 7.27 -22.72 -4.49
N ALA A 13 8.05 -22.97 -3.43
CA ALA A 13 7.56 -23.66 -2.24
C ALA A 13 6.41 -22.89 -1.55
N ALA A 14 6.55 -21.56 -1.41
CA ALA A 14 5.48 -20.70 -0.92
C ALA A 14 4.29 -20.64 -1.90
N ALA A 15 4.55 -20.69 -3.20
CA ALA A 15 3.49 -20.77 -4.21
C ALA A 15 2.68 -22.06 -4.12
N GLY A 16 3.30 -23.16 -3.74
CA GLY A 16 2.61 -24.40 -3.43
C GLY A 16 1.54 -24.23 -2.34
N THR A 17 1.86 -23.53 -1.25
CA THR A 17 0.91 -23.33 -0.15
C THR A 17 -0.24 -22.43 -0.57
N VAL A 18 0.04 -21.34 -1.29
CA VAL A 18 -1.00 -20.40 -1.74
C VAL A 18 -1.89 -21.02 -2.82
N ARG A 19 -1.35 -21.84 -3.73
CA ARG A 19 -2.20 -22.53 -4.72
C ARG A 19 -3.18 -23.51 -4.08
N ALA A 20 -2.85 -24.09 -2.93
CA ALA A 20 -3.76 -24.96 -2.20
C ALA A 20 -4.98 -24.21 -1.61
N GLU A 21 -4.90 -22.88 -1.50
CA GLU A 21 -6.02 -22.02 -1.06
C GLU A 21 -7.11 -21.87 -2.15
N GLY A 22 -6.82 -22.23 -3.41
CA GLY A 22 -7.81 -22.24 -4.50
C GLY A 22 -7.84 -21.02 -5.40
N TRP A 23 -6.84 -20.14 -5.31
CA TRP A 23 -6.68 -18.99 -6.21
C TRP A 23 -6.59 -19.41 -7.69
N LYS A 24 -7.25 -18.65 -8.58
CA LYS A 24 -7.22 -18.87 -10.04
C LYS A 24 -5.80 -18.91 -10.59
N TRP A 25 -4.93 -18.05 -10.08
CA TRP A 25 -3.53 -17.99 -10.47
C TRP A 25 -2.65 -17.56 -9.30
N VAL A 26 -1.40 -18.02 -9.33
CA VAL A 26 -0.35 -17.63 -8.38
C VAL A 26 0.92 -17.36 -9.18
N GLU A 27 1.47 -16.16 -9.06
CA GLU A 27 2.64 -15.71 -9.82
C GLU A 27 3.81 -15.37 -8.88
N CYS A 28 4.95 -16.03 -9.11
CA CYS A 28 6.19 -15.79 -8.38
C CYS A 28 7.02 -14.71 -9.10
N ARG A 29 7.43 -13.66 -8.37
CA ARG A 29 8.33 -12.63 -8.90
C ARG A 29 9.42 -12.27 -7.91
N THR A 30 10.56 -11.83 -8.41
CA THR A 30 11.66 -11.36 -7.55
C THR A 30 11.47 -9.94 -7.05
N SER A 31 10.57 -9.18 -7.67
CA SER A 31 10.28 -7.78 -7.34
C SER A 31 8.82 -7.44 -7.64
N MET A 32 8.34 -6.34 -7.06
CA MET A 32 7.02 -5.79 -7.30
C MET A 32 6.78 -5.55 -8.81
N PRO A 33 5.64 -5.98 -9.38
CA PRO A 33 5.23 -5.61 -10.73
C PRO A 33 4.95 -4.11 -10.86
N GLU A 34 5.30 -3.52 -12.00
CA GLU A 34 4.82 -2.19 -12.37
C GLU A 34 3.28 -2.22 -12.51
N GLY A 35 2.61 -1.20 -11.99
CA GLY A 35 1.14 -1.11 -12.06
C GLY A 35 0.38 -2.00 -11.07
N LEU A 36 1.06 -2.68 -10.13
CA LEU A 36 0.37 -3.52 -9.13
C LEU A 36 -0.69 -2.72 -8.34
N HIS A 37 -0.39 -1.48 -7.98
CA HIS A 37 -1.30 -0.61 -7.24
C HIS A 37 -2.54 -0.16 -8.03
N SER A 38 -2.54 -0.33 -9.35
CA SER A 38 -3.68 0.00 -10.22
C SER A 38 -4.55 -1.21 -10.57
N MET A 39 -4.17 -2.43 -10.17
CA MET A 39 -5.00 -3.61 -10.38
C MET A 39 -6.18 -3.61 -9.40
N GLU A 40 -7.33 -4.09 -9.88
CA GLU A 40 -8.47 -4.38 -9.01
C GLU A 40 -8.09 -5.46 -7.99
N ARG A 41 -8.59 -5.29 -6.76
CA ARG A 41 -8.26 -6.14 -5.62
C ARG A 41 -9.49 -6.48 -4.81
N HIS A 42 -9.72 -7.78 -4.58
CA HIS A 42 -10.60 -8.27 -3.54
C HIS A 42 -9.86 -8.28 -2.21
N TYR A 43 -10.54 -7.82 -1.16
CA TYR A 43 -10.04 -7.85 0.20
C TYR A 43 -10.69 -9.01 0.96
N PRO A 44 -10.03 -9.58 1.98
CA PRO A 44 -10.66 -10.55 2.85
C PRO A 44 -11.80 -9.86 3.63
N GLU A 45 -12.84 -10.62 3.93
CA GLU A 45 -13.95 -10.19 4.77
C GLU A 45 -13.79 -10.79 6.17
N ASP A 46 -14.25 -10.04 7.17
CA ASP A 46 -14.31 -10.50 8.55
C ASP A 46 -15.37 -11.59 8.69
N VAL A 47 -14.92 -12.81 9.01
CA VAL A 47 -15.75 -13.96 9.33
C VAL A 47 -15.63 -14.30 10.81
N ASN A 48 -16.76 -14.67 11.41
CA ASN A 48 -16.76 -15.12 12.79
C ASN A 48 -16.03 -16.47 12.90
N LEU A 49 -15.08 -16.55 13.84
CA LEU A 49 -14.53 -17.82 14.30
C LEU A 49 -15.64 -18.71 14.84
N SER A 50 -15.44 -20.03 14.75
CA SER A 50 -16.32 -20.97 15.45
C SER A 50 -16.22 -20.74 16.97
N GLU A 51 -17.26 -21.07 17.73
CA GLU A 51 -17.22 -20.93 19.20
C GLU A 51 -16.04 -21.69 19.82
N GLU A 52 -15.68 -22.84 19.25
CA GLU A 52 -14.52 -23.63 19.67
C GLU A 52 -13.20 -22.89 19.40
N ASP A 53 -13.01 -22.39 18.17
CA ASP A 53 -11.77 -21.67 17.82
C ASP A 53 -11.65 -20.34 18.56
N GLN A 54 -12.78 -19.66 18.81
CA GLN A 54 -12.81 -18.43 19.60
C GLN A 54 -12.37 -18.72 21.05
N ALA A 55 -12.89 -19.78 21.68
CA ALA A 55 -12.47 -20.17 23.03
C ALA A 55 -10.97 -20.55 23.08
N VAL A 56 -10.44 -21.15 22.02
CA VAL A 56 -9.00 -21.46 21.88
C VAL A 56 -8.16 -20.18 21.74
N LEU A 57 -8.66 -19.18 21.02
CA LEU A 57 -8.01 -17.87 20.87
C LEU A 57 -8.02 -17.10 22.19
N ASP A 58 -9.16 -17.04 22.87
CA ASP A 58 -9.30 -16.37 24.17
C ASP A 58 -8.35 -16.99 25.21
N ALA A 59 -8.23 -18.32 25.23
CA ALA A 59 -7.31 -19.02 26.11
C ALA A 59 -5.83 -18.74 25.77
N ALA A 60 -5.49 -18.66 24.47
CA ALA A 60 -4.13 -18.31 24.05
C ALA A 60 -3.79 -16.85 24.38
N GLN A 61 -4.75 -15.93 24.28
CA GLN A 61 -4.57 -14.53 24.70
C GLN A 61 -4.36 -14.40 26.21
N ALA A 62 -5.12 -15.14 27.02
CA ALA A 62 -4.91 -15.17 28.46
C ALA A 62 -3.51 -15.69 28.84
N GLU A 63 -3.04 -16.74 28.15
CA GLU A 63 -1.67 -17.27 28.33
C GLU A 63 -0.61 -16.24 27.93
N TYR A 64 -0.84 -15.49 26.84
CA TYR A 64 0.04 -14.39 26.42
C TYR A 64 0.15 -13.31 27.49
N ASP A 65 -0.99 -12.84 28.00
CA ASP A 65 -1.04 -11.78 29.02
C ASP A 65 -0.30 -12.20 30.31
N GLU A 66 -0.50 -13.44 30.76
CA GLU A 66 0.21 -13.99 31.92
C GLU A 66 1.73 -14.08 31.70
N LEU A 67 2.16 -14.57 30.54
CA LEU A 67 3.59 -14.66 30.19
C LEU A 67 4.23 -13.27 30.05
N ALA A 68 3.53 -12.32 29.44
CA ALA A 68 3.99 -10.95 29.30
C ALA A 68 4.18 -10.27 30.67
N GLU A 69 3.23 -10.46 31.61
CA GLU A 69 3.34 -9.92 32.98
C GLU A 69 4.51 -10.56 33.75
N LEU A 70 4.75 -11.87 33.59
CA LEU A 70 5.89 -12.56 34.20
C LEU A 70 7.23 -12.03 33.67
N ILE A 71 7.32 -11.75 32.37
CA ILE A 71 8.52 -11.19 31.73
C ILE A 71 8.74 -9.76 32.21
N GLU A 72 7.71 -8.92 32.21
CA GLU A 72 7.80 -7.52 32.64
C GLU A 72 8.19 -7.40 34.12
N SER A 73 7.63 -8.25 34.98
CA SER A 73 7.97 -8.28 36.41
C SER A 73 9.35 -8.87 36.72
N GLY A 74 10.03 -9.45 35.72
CA GLY A 74 11.31 -10.14 35.90
C GLY A 74 11.20 -11.44 36.72
N ALA A 75 9.99 -11.99 36.87
CA ALA A 75 9.72 -13.26 37.54
C ALA A 75 9.73 -14.46 36.58
N ALA A 76 9.85 -14.20 35.27
CA ALA A 76 9.95 -15.19 34.22
C ALA A 76 11.24 -16.03 34.28
N ASP A 77 11.13 -17.27 33.79
CA ASP A 77 12.29 -18.10 33.48
C ASP A 77 12.89 -17.76 32.11
N ASP A 78 14.07 -18.30 31.82
CA ASP A 78 14.78 -18.07 30.54
C ASP A 78 14.02 -18.64 29.32
N GLU A 79 12.99 -19.47 29.53
CA GLU A 79 12.17 -20.07 28.46
C GLU A 79 10.91 -19.24 28.15
N ALA A 80 10.54 -18.29 29.01
CA ALA A 80 9.29 -17.54 28.89
C ALA A 80 9.20 -16.75 27.59
N GLU A 81 10.30 -16.13 27.13
CA GLU A 81 10.33 -15.40 25.85
C GLU A 81 10.05 -16.33 24.67
N ALA A 82 10.61 -17.54 24.67
CA ALA A 82 10.38 -18.52 23.60
C ALA A 82 8.94 -19.06 23.61
N LYS A 83 8.37 -19.27 24.81
CA LYS A 83 6.96 -19.66 24.96
C LYS A 83 6.03 -18.55 24.50
N LEU A 84 6.34 -17.29 24.82
CA LEU A 84 5.58 -16.13 24.36
C LEU A 84 5.56 -16.08 22.82
N GLU A 85 6.70 -16.27 22.15
CA GLU A 85 6.76 -16.32 20.68
C GLU A 85 5.91 -17.46 20.08
N GLU A 86 5.85 -18.62 20.76
CA GLU A 86 4.99 -19.74 20.33
C GLU A 86 3.50 -19.40 20.49
N VAL A 87 3.13 -18.74 21.59
CA VAL A 87 1.76 -18.28 21.86
C VAL A 87 1.35 -17.21 20.85
N GLU A 88 2.22 -16.23 20.56
CA GLU A 88 1.98 -15.22 19.52
C GLU A 88 1.70 -15.86 18.16
N LYS A 89 2.54 -16.83 17.73
CA LYS A 89 2.32 -17.57 16.47
C LYS A 89 0.99 -18.30 16.44
N ARG A 90 0.55 -18.84 17.59
CA ARG A 90 -0.75 -19.51 17.70
C ARG A 90 -1.91 -18.51 17.62
N ILE A 91 -1.81 -17.36 18.28
CA ILE A 91 -2.80 -16.28 18.20
C ILE A 91 -2.90 -15.78 16.76
N ASP A 92 -1.77 -15.53 16.09
CA ASP A 92 -1.71 -15.10 14.70
C ASP A 92 -2.39 -16.11 13.77
N ALA A 93 -2.12 -17.41 13.96
CA ALA A 93 -2.72 -18.48 13.15
C ALA A 93 -4.24 -18.58 13.34
N LEU A 94 -4.76 -18.30 14.54
CA LEU A 94 -6.19 -18.29 14.82
C LEU A 94 -6.86 -17.02 14.30
N THR A 95 -6.21 -15.87 14.48
CA THR A 95 -6.69 -14.56 14.00
C THR A 95 -6.70 -14.51 12.47
N ALA A 96 -5.71 -15.10 11.80
CA ALA A 96 -5.72 -15.21 10.34
C ALA A 96 -6.94 -15.98 9.78
N ARG A 97 -7.67 -16.74 10.62
CA ARG A 97 -8.91 -17.44 10.20
C ARG A 97 -10.15 -16.56 10.29
N THR A 98 -10.07 -15.37 10.91
CA THR A 98 -11.15 -14.38 10.88
C THR A 98 -11.19 -13.62 9.57
N GLU A 99 -10.12 -13.65 8.79
CA GLU A 99 -10.07 -13.00 7.48
C GLU A 99 -10.21 -14.06 6.38
N ALA A 100 -11.33 -14.07 5.67
CA ALA A 100 -11.58 -15.04 4.61
C ALA A 100 -11.92 -14.38 3.27
N TYR A 101 -11.43 -14.96 2.18
CA TYR A 101 -11.80 -14.55 0.84
C TYR A 101 -13.06 -15.27 0.37
N GLY A 102 -14.01 -14.51 -0.18
CA GLY A 102 -15.20 -15.06 -0.81
C GLY A 102 -14.88 -15.97 -2.00
N PRO A 103 -15.82 -16.86 -2.39
CA PRO A 103 -15.60 -17.81 -3.48
C PRO A 103 -15.38 -17.11 -4.84
N GLU A 104 -15.99 -15.95 -5.05
CA GLU A 104 -15.78 -15.12 -6.23
C GLU A 104 -14.35 -14.56 -6.28
N ALA A 105 -13.83 -14.09 -5.15
CA ALA A 105 -12.46 -13.59 -5.03
C ALA A 105 -11.43 -14.69 -5.33
N LEU A 106 -11.68 -15.93 -4.90
CA LEU A 106 -10.81 -17.07 -5.23
C LEU A 106 -10.91 -17.47 -6.71
N ALA A 107 -12.12 -17.41 -7.28
CA ALA A 107 -12.38 -17.79 -8.67
C ALA A 107 -11.85 -16.79 -9.70
N ASN A 108 -11.86 -15.49 -9.39
CA ASN A 108 -11.46 -14.41 -10.30
C ASN A 108 -10.11 -13.79 -9.93
N GLY A 109 -9.76 -13.80 -8.64
CA GLY A 109 -8.52 -13.25 -8.12
C GLY A 109 -7.34 -14.22 -8.14
N GLY A 110 -6.17 -13.70 -7.83
CA GLY A 110 -4.95 -14.44 -7.67
C GLY A 110 -4.01 -13.80 -6.68
N ALA A 111 -2.82 -14.38 -6.56
CA ALA A 111 -1.83 -13.97 -5.58
C ALA A 111 -0.46 -13.78 -6.22
N PHE A 112 0.24 -12.73 -5.77
CA PHE A 112 1.66 -12.53 -6.04
C PHE A 112 2.49 -13.03 -4.86
N ILE A 113 3.58 -13.72 -5.18
CA ILE A 113 4.57 -14.14 -4.21
C ILE A 113 5.88 -13.52 -4.63
N MET A 114 6.39 -12.66 -3.75
CA MET A 114 7.50 -11.80 -4.08
C MET A 114 8.45 -11.57 -2.93
N LEU A 115 9.59 -10.96 -3.23
CA LEU A 115 10.49 -10.44 -2.22
C LEU A 115 10.22 -8.95 -2.04
N ASP A 116 10.09 -8.52 -0.79
CA ASP A 116 10.05 -7.10 -0.46
C ASP A 116 11.42 -6.43 -0.66
N TYR A 117 11.50 -5.12 -0.44
CA TYR A 117 12.75 -4.37 -0.56
C TYR A 117 13.85 -4.84 0.42
N TYR A 118 13.47 -5.54 1.49
CA TYR A 118 14.37 -6.11 2.49
C TYR A 118 14.73 -7.58 2.21
N GLY A 119 14.27 -8.15 1.08
CA GLY A 119 14.50 -9.54 0.70
C GLY A 119 13.69 -10.56 1.50
N ARG A 120 12.64 -10.13 2.19
CA ARG A 120 11.70 -11.01 2.91
C ARG A 120 10.59 -11.46 1.98
N LEU A 121 10.05 -12.65 2.24
CA LEU A 121 8.93 -13.19 1.50
C LEU A 121 7.68 -12.35 1.79
N SER A 122 7.06 -11.81 0.74
CA SER A 122 5.77 -11.14 0.78
C SER A 122 4.78 -11.90 -0.10
N ILE A 123 3.58 -12.16 0.45
CA ILE A 123 2.49 -12.83 -0.24
C ILE A 123 1.32 -11.87 -0.26
N GLU A 124 0.98 -11.40 -1.44
CA GLU A 124 -0.11 -10.45 -1.64
C GLU A 124 -1.25 -11.12 -2.42
N ARG A 125 -2.42 -11.21 -1.80
CA ARG A 125 -3.59 -11.94 -2.30
C ARG A 125 -4.70 -11.00 -2.79
N GLY A 126 -5.61 -11.54 -3.61
CA GLY A 126 -6.84 -10.88 -4.02
C GLY A 126 -6.76 -10.11 -5.34
N PHE A 127 -5.69 -10.22 -6.11
CA PHE A 127 -5.52 -9.43 -7.35
C PHE A 127 -6.29 -9.99 -8.53
N VAL A 128 -7.01 -9.13 -9.24
CA VAL A 128 -7.71 -9.49 -10.48
C VAL A 128 -6.88 -9.06 -11.69
N LYS A 129 -6.63 -10.00 -12.62
CA LYS A 129 -5.90 -9.66 -13.86
C LYS A 129 -6.79 -8.81 -14.77
N PRO A 130 -6.24 -7.88 -15.56
CA PRO A 130 -7.04 -7.00 -16.43
C PRO A 130 -7.95 -7.76 -17.41
N ASP A 131 -7.53 -8.93 -17.88
CA ASP A 131 -8.33 -9.80 -18.77
C ASP A 131 -9.51 -10.47 -18.05
N ASP A 132 -9.48 -10.50 -16.73
CA ASP A 132 -10.43 -11.19 -15.85
C ASP A 132 -11.26 -10.22 -14.99
N ALA A 133 -10.98 -8.92 -15.07
CA ALA A 133 -11.83 -7.90 -14.47
C ALA A 133 -13.17 -7.95 -15.22
N GLU A 134 -14.23 -8.37 -14.53
CA GLU A 134 -15.56 -8.24 -15.10
C GLU A 134 -15.77 -6.76 -15.42
N VAL A 135 -16.12 -6.46 -16.66
CA VAL A 135 -16.64 -5.15 -17.02
C VAL A 135 -17.97 -5.04 -16.27
N LYS A 136 -17.94 -4.52 -15.04
CA LYS A 136 -19.14 -4.08 -14.37
C LYS A 136 -19.69 -2.97 -15.24
N ASP A 137 -20.78 -3.27 -15.94
CA ASP A 137 -21.67 -2.25 -16.47
C ASP A 137 -22.25 -1.51 -15.25
N GLU A 138 -21.48 -0.54 -14.74
CA GLU A 138 -21.96 0.43 -13.76
C GLU A 138 -22.87 1.42 -14.49
N ASP A 139 -24.12 1.01 -14.69
CA ASP A 139 -25.21 1.97 -14.91
C ASP A 139 -25.45 2.72 -13.60
N GLU A 140 -24.95 3.96 -13.59
CA GLU A 140 -25.43 5.15 -12.89
C GLU A 140 -25.89 5.01 -11.41
N ALA A 141 -24.99 5.36 -10.50
CA ALA A 141 -25.34 6.19 -9.34
C ALA A 141 -24.15 7.06 -8.91
N ASP A 142 -24.17 8.28 -9.44
CA ASP A 142 -23.63 9.53 -8.91
C ASP A 142 -23.28 9.51 -7.41
N GLU A 143 -21.98 9.49 -7.10
CA GLU A 143 -21.33 10.50 -6.25
C GLU A 143 -19.81 10.21 -6.21
N SER A 144 -19.06 10.82 -7.12
CA SER A 144 -17.60 10.94 -6.98
C SER A 144 -17.19 12.41 -7.01
N LEU A 145 -16.59 12.82 -5.90
CA LEU A 145 -15.86 14.06 -5.70
C LEU A 145 -14.80 14.25 -6.81
N PRO A 146 -14.60 15.48 -7.33
CA PRO A 146 -13.81 15.67 -8.52
C PRO A 146 -12.30 15.63 -8.20
N SER A 147 -11.64 14.56 -8.62
CA SER A 147 -10.18 14.51 -8.78
C SER A 147 -9.83 14.84 -10.24
N VAL A 148 -9.14 15.96 -10.41
CA VAL A 148 -8.74 16.53 -11.68
C VAL A 148 -7.46 15.87 -12.21
N ALA A 149 -7.57 15.07 -13.27
CA ALA A 149 -6.46 14.76 -14.16
C ALA A 149 -6.95 14.55 -15.61
N GLY A 150 -7.01 15.68 -16.33
CA GLY A 150 -6.72 15.86 -17.76
C GLY A 150 -6.90 14.69 -18.73
N GLY A 151 -8.13 14.52 -19.23
CA GLY A 151 -8.41 13.91 -20.54
C GLY A 151 -9.06 14.97 -21.43
N GLU A 152 -8.45 15.27 -22.58
CA GLU A 152 -8.81 16.35 -23.49
C GLU A 152 -10.18 16.14 -24.15
N ALA A 153 -11.26 16.57 -23.48
CA ALA A 153 -12.48 16.97 -24.16
C ALA A 153 -12.29 18.38 -24.69
N LYS A 154 -12.02 18.50 -26.00
CA LYS A 154 -11.90 19.77 -26.72
C LYS A 154 -13.25 20.49 -26.78
N LEU A 155 -13.63 21.10 -25.66
CA LEU A 155 -14.59 22.18 -25.64
C LEU A 155 -14.01 23.29 -26.51
N ALA A 156 -14.72 23.66 -27.58
CA ALA A 156 -14.35 24.76 -28.45
C ALA A 156 -14.51 26.08 -27.68
N ILE A 157 -13.54 26.37 -26.82
CA ILE A 157 -13.33 27.69 -26.24
C ILE A 157 -12.93 28.59 -27.40
N PRO A 158 -13.57 29.76 -27.61
CA PRO A 158 -13.12 30.70 -28.62
C PRO A 158 -11.67 31.06 -28.32
N THR A 159 -10.76 30.65 -29.21
CA THR A 159 -9.34 30.98 -29.10
C THR A 159 -9.18 32.46 -29.38
N VAL A 160 -9.19 33.26 -28.31
CA VAL A 160 -8.68 34.62 -28.36
C VAL A 160 -7.16 34.49 -28.49
N THR A 161 -6.65 34.62 -29.70
CA THR A 161 -5.21 34.62 -29.97
C THR A 161 -4.62 35.92 -29.45
N HIS A 162 -4.21 35.92 -28.18
CA HIS A 162 -3.44 37.01 -27.59
C HIS A 162 -2.02 37.04 -28.16
N SER A 163 -1.39 38.22 -28.20
CA SER A 163 0.01 38.32 -28.62
C SER A 163 0.93 37.64 -27.59
N ALA A 164 2.04 37.07 -28.05
CA ALA A 164 3.01 36.41 -27.17
C ALA A 164 3.50 37.33 -26.04
N ALA A 165 3.73 38.61 -26.34
CA ALA A 165 4.11 39.62 -25.35
C ALA A 165 3.04 39.84 -24.28
N LEU A 166 1.75 39.83 -24.65
CA LEU A 166 0.66 39.97 -23.68
C LEU A 166 0.53 38.74 -22.78
N ILE A 167 0.77 37.54 -23.33
CA ILE A 167 0.76 36.30 -22.55
C ILE A 167 1.92 36.30 -21.55
N GLU A 168 3.11 36.72 -21.96
CA GLU A 168 4.28 36.85 -21.10
C GLU A 168 4.02 37.83 -19.96
N ASP A 169 3.53 39.04 -20.26
CA ASP A 169 3.20 40.06 -19.26
C ASP A 169 2.14 39.57 -18.26
N LEU A 170 1.05 38.97 -18.75
CA LEU A 170 0.00 38.44 -17.87
C LEU A 170 0.50 37.26 -17.02
N THR A 171 1.37 36.42 -17.55
CA THR A 171 1.98 35.30 -16.81
C THR A 171 2.93 35.82 -15.73
N ALA A 172 3.70 36.86 -16.04
CA ALA A 172 4.57 37.53 -15.07
C ALA A 172 3.74 38.15 -13.93
N HIS A 173 2.66 38.87 -14.25
CA HIS A 173 1.77 39.45 -13.25
C HIS A 173 1.07 38.39 -12.39
N LYS A 174 0.56 37.31 -13.01
CA LYS A 174 -0.05 36.18 -12.29
C LYS A 174 0.96 35.53 -11.33
N THR A 175 2.19 35.32 -11.78
CA THR A 175 3.26 34.74 -10.95
C THR A 175 3.62 35.66 -9.78
N ALA A 176 3.72 36.97 -10.01
CA ALA A 176 3.98 37.94 -8.96
C ALA A 176 2.87 37.96 -7.91
N ALA A 177 1.60 37.97 -8.34
CA ALA A 177 0.45 37.91 -7.44
C ALA A 177 0.45 36.64 -6.57
N LEU A 178 0.68 35.47 -7.18
CA LEU A 178 0.77 34.20 -6.46
C LEU A 178 1.91 34.18 -5.42
N ARG A 179 3.07 34.77 -5.75
CA ARG A 179 4.19 34.89 -4.79
C ARG A 179 3.85 35.78 -3.60
N ILE A 180 3.12 36.89 -3.83
CA ILE A 180 2.69 37.79 -2.76
C ILE A 180 1.66 37.10 -1.86
N GLU A 181 0.66 36.44 -2.45
CA GLU A 181 -0.35 35.70 -1.68
C GLU A 181 0.27 34.55 -0.87
N LEU A 182 1.20 33.81 -1.45
CA LEU A 182 1.91 32.76 -0.73
C LEU A 182 2.75 33.31 0.43
N ALA A 183 3.39 34.47 0.24
CA ALA A 183 4.15 35.13 1.30
C ALA A 183 3.27 35.66 2.44
N ASN A 184 2.04 36.06 2.15
CA ASN A 184 1.09 36.55 3.15
C ASN A 184 0.40 35.41 3.94
N ASN A 185 0.41 34.18 3.43
CA ASN A 185 -0.28 33.03 4.04
C ASN A 185 0.73 31.96 4.49
N ALA A 186 1.29 32.13 5.69
CA ALA A 186 2.32 31.25 6.24
C ALA A 186 1.88 29.78 6.39
N ASP A 187 0.61 29.53 6.74
CA ASP A 187 0.09 28.17 6.88
C ASP A 187 0.07 27.41 5.54
N VAL A 188 -0.39 28.06 4.48
CA VAL A 188 -0.42 27.49 3.12
C VAL A 188 1.00 27.26 2.59
N ALA A 189 1.92 28.20 2.88
CA ALA A 189 3.32 28.04 2.52
C ALA A 189 3.96 26.82 3.21
N LEU A 190 3.68 26.62 4.51
CA LEU A 190 4.15 25.45 5.24
C LEU A 190 3.58 24.16 4.67
N VAL A 191 2.28 24.10 4.39
CA VAL A 191 1.64 22.93 3.78
C VAL A 191 2.26 22.60 2.43
N ALA A 192 2.50 23.60 1.58
CA ALA A 192 3.13 23.39 0.28
C ALA A 192 4.58 22.87 0.39
N VAL A 193 5.35 23.37 1.36
CA VAL A 193 6.72 22.88 1.63
C VAL A 193 6.71 21.46 2.18
N VAL A 194 5.86 21.15 3.16
CA VAL A 194 5.72 19.81 3.73
C VAL A 194 5.29 18.82 2.66
N HIS A 195 4.32 19.17 1.83
CA HIS A 195 3.91 18.35 0.69
C HIS A 195 5.08 18.05 -0.26
N ALA A 196 5.84 19.07 -0.64
CA ALA A 196 7.02 18.90 -1.49
C ALA A 196 8.10 18.00 -0.85
N MET A 197 8.32 18.12 0.46
CA MET A 197 9.27 17.28 1.19
C MET A 197 8.79 15.83 1.35
N LEU A 198 7.50 15.64 1.64
CA LEU A 198 6.89 14.32 1.81
C LEU A 198 6.90 13.54 0.50
N LEU A 199 6.65 14.18 -0.63
CA LEU A 199 6.83 13.56 -1.94
C LEU A 199 8.27 13.07 -2.16
N GLN A 200 9.29 13.79 -1.69
CA GLN A 200 10.69 13.35 -1.84
C GLN A 200 11.07 12.20 -0.92
N VAL A 201 10.51 12.14 0.29
CA VAL A 201 10.87 11.11 1.30
C VAL A 201 10.02 9.84 1.16
N ALA A 202 8.72 9.99 1.00
CA ALA A 202 7.77 8.88 1.01
C ALA A 202 7.40 8.39 -0.40
N TYR A 203 7.55 9.23 -1.44
CA TYR A 203 7.13 8.92 -2.81
C TYR A 203 8.21 9.24 -3.87
N PRO A 204 9.40 8.62 -3.81
CA PRO A 204 10.55 8.96 -4.65
C PRO A 204 10.31 8.85 -6.17
N TYR A 205 9.26 8.12 -6.59
CA TYR A 205 8.87 7.97 -7.99
C TYR A 205 7.84 9.02 -8.50
N ASN A 206 7.23 9.82 -7.61
CA ASN A 206 6.23 10.86 -7.93
C ASN A 206 6.68 12.28 -7.50
N SER A 207 7.98 12.52 -7.36
CA SER A 207 8.53 13.79 -6.87
C SER A 207 8.26 15.00 -7.78
N GLU A 208 7.80 14.78 -9.02
CA GLU A 208 7.54 15.84 -10.00
C GLU A 208 6.16 16.52 -9.82
N GLN A 209 5.28 16.01 -8.96
CA GLN A 209 3.93 16.55 -8.71
C GLN A 209 3.91 17.63 -7.62
N SER A 210 4.91 18.52 -7.59
CA SER A 210 4.99 19.62 -6.63
C SER A 210 4.82 20.98 -7.31
N ALA A 211 4.03 21.86 -6.69
CA ALA A 211 3.93 23.26 -7.10
C ALA A 211 5.20 24.08 -6.77
N LEU A 212 6.14 23.49 -6.03
CA LEU A 212 7.40 24.10 -5.61
C LEU A 212 8.59 23.27 -6.09
N GLN A 213 9.60 23.95 -6.64
CA GLN A 213 10.89 23.34 -6.95
C GLN A 213 11.82 23.48 -5.74
N LEU A 214 11.84 22.45 -4.89
CA LEU A 214 12.67 22.36 -3.69
C LEU A 214 13.52 21.08 -3.75
N SER A 215 14.68 21.05 -3.10
CA SER A 215 15.52 19.85 -3.00
C SER A 215 16.01 19.68 -1.57
N ILE A 216 15.78 18.50 -0.98
CA ILE A 216 16.34 18.17 0.33
C ILE A 216 17.75 17.60 0.16
N THR A 217 18.72 18.24 0.82
CA THR A 217 20.09 17.71 1.00
C THR A 217 20.26 17.30 2.45
N HIS A 218 20.69 16.07 2.72
CA HIS A 218 21.06 15.63 4.05
C HIS A 218 22.56 15.33 4.10
N GLU A 219 23.22 15.74 5.18
CA GLU A 219 24.60 15.36 5.48
C GLU A 219 24.55 14.27 6.55
N ARG A 220 25.18 13.12 6.29
CA ARG A 220 25.30 12.08 7.30
C ARG A 220 26.34 12.53 8.32
N LEU A 221 25.87 12.86 9.53
CA LEU A 221 26.76 13.00 10.67
C LEU A 221 27.29 11.60 11.01
N ASN A 222 28.59 11.39 10.76
CA ASN A 222 29.27 10.20 11.26
C ASN A 222 29.27 10.23 12.80
N PRO A 223 28.98 9.10 13.46
CA PRO A 223 28.98 9.02 14.92
C PRO A 223 30.36 9.28 15.54
#